data_AF-A0A1R3FTB6-F1
#
_entry.id   AF-A0A1R3FTB6-F1
#
_cell.length_a   1.000
_cell.length_b   1.000
_cell.length_c   1.000
_cell.angle_alpha   90.00
_cell.angle_beta   90.00
_cell.angle_gamma   90.00
#
_symmetry.space_group_name_H-M   'P 1'
#
loop_
_entity.id
_entity.type
_entity.pdbx_description
1 polymer ?
#
loop_
_entity_poly.entity_id
_entity_poly.type
_entity_poly.pdbx_seq_one_letter_code
_entity_poly.pdbx_strand_id
1 'polypeptide(L)'
;MNIEIEKPAIAHICLSQGWGGLEMYPIRTGKESIARGYKTYGICVEGTQVATGMKAAGIEVFEVSSKKSLVLSQVTKLDKWLRSRNVGIIHSHKSGDILVSSLLDVLTKRKAFFTEHMGVTRSKKDPYHRWVYSHLDRIFSISDETYERNINALPIKPQKLTRLWLGTDIPEYPIEDVDEIKKIKQELAIPVDSVVVGNIGRLCIGKGQLELIEAFSLLKQSTSNMHLLLVGGLDVSEGSDNAFVKTLKDRISTLGLTKSVHLVGFRKDTNRMLAAMDIVCLPNHNEAFGLTAIEAMAAKKAIVGSNTGALPEILEPVALLCNPLSPQSIADKIEEYLIDQHYLGQNAKKAFERAQSEFSMKSHVDKLFDHYLNETKTEIKRGNFLRLRLRNKVKVESNNTLSIAKSSRIRQCNISIKGFGNKLLIDDNVNIRRSHIEIDGNNCLIHIKGNSTIGQNCYLSAREKNINLVVGEDCMFSRNVKIMTSDGHNIIKEGKRINFAKSINIGSHVWLADNVTLLKGVTVGDNSIVGINSTLTKSSPSGSITAGNPARIVQKDVTWQHEIDY
;
A
#
# COMPACT_ATOMS: atom_id res chain seq x y z
N MET A 1 29.52 -0.32 -18.84
CA MET A 1 28.36 -0.47 -19.75
C MET A 1 27.16 -0.79 -18.88
N ASN A 2 26.28 0.19 -18.61
CA ASN A 2 25.10 -0.04 -17.78
C ASN A 2 24.11 -0.90 -18.58
N ILE A 3 23.93 -2.16 -18.16
CA ILE A 3 22.84 -2.99 -18.66
C ILE A 3 21.57 -2.45 -17.98
N GLU A 4 20.85 -1.55 -18.66
CA GLU A 4 19.48 -1.23 -18.27
C GLU A 4 18.66 -2.52 -18.38
N ILE A 5 18.30 -3.08 -17.23
CA ILE A 5 17.36 -4.20 -17.18
C ILE A 5 16.01 -3.62 -17.62
N GLU A 6 15.58 -3.95 -18.83
CA GLU A 6 14.29 -3.52 -19.37
C GLU A 6 13.17 -3.94 -18.41
N LYS A 7 12.39 -2.97 -17.93
CA LYS A 7 11.25 -3.22 -17.03
C LYS A 7 10.26 -4.15 -17.74
N PRO A 8 9.72 -5.18 -17.05
CA PRO A 8 8.71 -6.03 -17.66
C PRO A 8 7.47 -5.20 -18.01
N ALA A 9 6.95 -5.35 -19.23
CA ALA A 9 5.73 -4.67 -19.62
C ALA A 9 4.50 -5.29 -18.93
N ILE A 10 3.48 -4.46 -18.72
CA ILE A 10 2.27 -4.80 -17.94
C ILE A 10 1.06 -4.78 -18.88
N ALA A 11 0.22 -5.81 -18.84
CA ALA A 11 -1.08 -5.82 -19.52
C ALA A 11 -2.23 -5.90 -18.51
N HIS A 12 -3.17 -4.95 -18.60
CA HIS A 12 -4.40 -4.96 -17.81
C HIS A 12 -5.55 -5.58 -18.62
N ILE A 13 -6.27 -6.54 -18.03
CA ILE A 13 -7.46 -7.15 -18.64
C ILE A 13 -8.72 -6.65 -17.95
N CYS A 14 -9.59 -5.99 -18.71
CA CYS A 14 -10.93 -5.62 -18.28
C CYS A 14 -11.90 -5.76 -19.46
N LEU A 15 -12.62 -6.89 -19.52
CA LEU A 15 -13.59 -7.19 -20.58
C LEU A 15 -15.03 -6.78 -20.18
N SER A 16 -15.16 -5.82 -19.27
CA SER A 16 -16.47 -5.33 -18.84
C SER A 16 -17.08 -4.38 -19.87
N GLN A 17 -18.40 -4.43 -20.02
CA GLN A 17 -19.16 -3.45 -20.77
C GLN A 17 -19.77 -2.36 -19.86
N GLY A 18 -19.66 -2.55 -18.54
CA GLY A 18 -20.13 -1.57 -17.56
C GLY A 18 -19.17 -0.40 -17.40
N TRP A 19 -19.50 0.49 -16.47
CA TRP A 19 -18.63 1.59 -16.08
C TRP A 19 -18.75 1.88 -14.57
N GLY A 20 -17.62 1.98 -13.90
CA GLY A 20 -17.54 2.12 -12.45
C GLY A 20 -16.10 2.06 -11.94
N GLY A 21 -15.95 1.95 -10.61
CA GLY A 21 -14.63 1.92 -9.95
C GLY A 21 -13.71 0.81 -10.48
N LEU A 22 -14.27 -0.39 -10.70
CA LEU A 22 -13.55 -1.54 -11.26
C LEU A 22 -13.03 -1.23 -12.67
N GLU A 23 -13.87 -0.71 -13.55
CA GLU A 23 -13.52 -0.40 -14.93
C GLU A 23 -12.54 0.78 -15.06
N MET A 24 -12.63 1.76 -14.17
CA MET A 24 -11.72 2.91 -14.12
C MET A 24 -10.35 2.55 -13.57
N TYR A 25 -10.25 1.57 -12.69
CA TYR A 25 -9.00 1.18 -12.03
C TYR A 25 -7.84 0.83 -12.98
N PRO A 26 -8.00 -0.02 -14.02
CA PRO A 26 -6.91 -0.31 -14.96
C PRO A 26 -6.44 0.93 -15.74
N ILE A 27 -7.31 1.92 -15.94
CA ILE A 27 -6.98 3.18 -16.61
C ILE A 27 -6.12 4.04 -15.68
N ARG A 28 -6.54 4.22 -14.42
CA ARG A 28 -5.82 5.01 -13.41
C ARG A 28 -4.45 4.42 -13.10
N THR A 29 -4.41 3.11 -12.82
CA THR A 29 -3.15 2.39 -12.55
C THR A 29 -2.25 2.37 -13.78
N GLY A 30 -2.82 2.27 -14.99
CA GLY A 30 -2.07 2.32 -16.23
C GLY A 30 -1.41 3.68 -16.49
N LYS A 31 -2.10 4.80 -16.25
CA LYS A 31 -1.52 6.15 -16.34
C LYS A 31 -0.31 6.31 -15.42
N GLU A 32 -0.46 5.91 -14.17
CA GLU A 32 0.61 5.99 -13.17
C GLU A 32 1.79 5.05 -13.52
N SER A 33 1.50 3.88 -14.11
CA SER A 33 2.54 2.96 -14.61
C SER A 33 3.35 3.59 -15.75
N ILE A 34 2.69 4.23 -16.71
CA ILE A 34 3.32 4.94 -17.83
C ILE A 34 4.17 6.10 -17.31
N ALA A 35 3.64 6.89 -16.37
CA ALA A 35 4.38 8.00 -15.73
C ALA A 35 5.69 7.54 -15.06
N ARG A 36 5.75 6.27 -14.61
CA ARG A 36 6.94 5.63 -14.03
C ARG A 36 7.85 4.95 -15.06
N GLY A 37 7.57 5.12 -16.35
CA GLY A 37 8.34 4.56 -17.45
C GLY A 37 8.14 3.06 -17.68
N TYR A 38 6.99 2.48 -17.27
CA TYR A 38 6.62 1.13 -17.67
C TYR A 38 5.87 1.16 -19.00
N LYS A 39 6.15 0.18 -19.86
CA LYS A 39 5.30 -0.11 -21.02
C LYS A 39 4.01 -0.76 -20.49
N THR A 40 2.87 -0.15 -20.77
CA THR A 40 1.56 -0.61 -20.30
C THR A 40 0.59 -0.80 -21.45
N TYR A 41 -0.14 -1.91 -21.40
CA TYR A 41 -1.06 -2.35 -22.43
C TYR A 41 -2.43 -2.70 -21.84
N GLY A 42 -3.48 -2.62 -22.66
CA GLY A 42 -4.84 -2.97 -22.27
C GLY A 42 -5.43 -4.10 -23.11
N ILE A 43 -6.27 -4.93 -22.52
CA ILE A 43 -7.08 -5.94 -23.21
C ILE A 43 -8.53 -5.70 -22.83
N CYS A 44 -9.35 -5.29 -23.81
CA CYS A 44 -10.69 -4.78 -23.59
C CYS A 44 -11.64 -5.14 -24.75
N VAL A 45 -12.94 -4.97 -24.52
CA VAL A 45 -13.95 -5.17 -25.57
C VAL A 45 -14.08 -3.88 -26.40
N GLU A 46 -14.08 -4.02 -27.72
CA GLU A 46 -14.20 -2.89 -28.65
C GLU A 46 -15.48 -2.08 -28.41
N GLY A 47 -15.43 -0.76 -28.62
CA GLY A 47 -16.58 0.13 -28.46
C GLY A 47 -17.04 0.39 -27.02
N THR A 48 -16.36 -0.17 -26.01
CA THR A 48 -16.70 0.07 -24.60
C THR A 48 -16.08 1.36 -24.05
N GLN A 49 -16.63 1.86 -22.94
CA GLN A 49 -16.03 2.98 -22.20
C GLN A 49 -14.64 2.61 -21.64
N VAL A 50 -14.40 1.34 -21.31
CA VAL A 50 -13.07 0.83 -20.91
C VAL A 50 -12.06 1.01 -22.05
N ALA A 51 -12.40 0.59 -23.27
CA ALA A 51 -11.52 0.75 -24.42
C ALA A 51 -11.21 2.22 -24.72
N THR A 52 -12.25 3.05 -24.70
CA THR A 52 -12.13 4.50 -24.90
C THR A 52 -11.23 5.14 -23.83
N GLY A 53 -11.46 4.80 -22.57
CA GLY A 53 -10.70 5.34 -21.43
C GLY A 53 -9.23 4.89 -21.41
N MET A 54 -8.95 3.63 -21.77
CA MET A 54 -7.57 3.14 -21.90
C MET A 54 -6.81 3.88 -23.03
N LYS A 55 -7.42 4.02 -24.21
CA LYS A 55 -6.83 4.76 -25.33
C LYS A 55 -6.57 6.22 -24.98
N ALA A 56 -7.56 6.88 -24.36
CA ALA A 56 -7.44 8.27 -23.91
C ALA A 56 -6.34 8.46 -22.83
N ALA A 57 -5.99 7.39 -22.12
CA ALA A 57 -4.89 7.36 -21.16
C ALA A 57 -3.51 7.08 -21.77
N GLY A 58 -3.42 6.95 -23.10
CA GLY A 58 -2.16 6.59 -23.78
C GLY A 58 -1.79 5.11 -23.67
N ILE A 59 -2.73 4.24 -23.27
CA ILE A 59 -2.51 2.80 -23.18
C ILE A 59 -2.83 2.18 -24.55
N GLU A 60 -1.86 1.47 -25.13
CA GLU A 60 -2.09 0.70 -26.35
C GLU A 60 -2.94 -0.54 -26.02
N VAL A 61 -4.01 -0.77 -26.80
CA VAL A 61 -4.99 -1.81 -26.50
C VAL A 61 -5.05 -2.93 -27.55
N PHE A 62 -5.29 -4.15 -27.10
CA PHE A 62 -5.75 -5.27 -27.90
C PHE A 62 -7.27 -5.39 -27.73
N GLU A 63 -8.01 -4.93 -28.73
CA GLU A 63 -9.48 -4.96 -28.73
C GLU A 63 -10.03 -6.28 -29.25
N VAL A 64 -11.13 -6.72 -28.66
CA VAL A 64 -11.88 -7.91 -29.07
C VAL A 64 -13.38 -7.62 -29.16
N SER A 65 -14.09 -8.31 -30.04
CA SER A 65 -15.54 -8.16 -30.17
C SER A 65 -16.32 -8.72 -28.98
N SER A 66 -15.79 -9.75 -28.32
CA SER A 66 -16.35 -10.29 -27.07
C SER A 66 -15.35 -11.20 -26.35
N LYS A 67 -15.59 -11.44 -25.06
CA LYS A 67 -14.85 -12.46 -24.30
C LYS A 67 -14.91 -13.86 -24.93
N LYS A 68 -16.08 -14.25 -25.43
CA LYS A 68 -16.28 -15.56 -26.07
C LYS A 68 -15.40 -15.69 -27.33
N SER A 69 -15.39 -14.67 -28.17
CA SER A 69 -14.53 -14.59 -29.36
C SER A 69 -13.05 -14.68 -28.97
N LEU A 70 -12.64 -13.94 -27.93
CA LEU A 70 -11.26 -13.98 -27.44
C LEU A 70 -10.84 -15.41 -27.04
N VAL A 71 -11.62 -16.06 -26.17
CA VAL A 71 -11.30 -17.39 -25.63
C VAL A 71 -11.33 -18.49 -26.70
N LEU A 72 -12.26 -18.43 -27.67
CA LEU A 72 -12.43 -19.49 -28.67
C LEU A 72 -11.43 -19.41 -29.83
N SER A 73 -11.06 -18.21 -30.29
CA SER A 73 -10.30 -18.07 -31.54
C SER A 73 -9.12 -17.10 -31.51
N GLN A 74 -8.98 -16.25 -30.49
CA GLN A 74 -7.97 -15.18 -30.50
C GLN A 74 -6.91 -15.25 -29.41
N VAL A 75 -6.94 -16.23 -28.49
CA VAL A 75 -5.96 -16.33 -27.40
C VAL A 75 -4.52 -16.44 -27.92
N THR A 76 -4.27 -17.21 -28.99
CA THR A 76 -2.93 -17.36 -29.58
C THR A 76 -2.46 -16.08 -30.29
N LYS A 77 -3.39 -15.35 -30.94
CA LYS A 77 -3.13 -14.03 -31.52
C LYS A 77 -2.76 -13.02 -30.44
N LEU A 78 -3.50 -13.01 -29.33
CA LEU A 78 -3.22 -12.19 -28.16
C LEU A 78 -1.85 -12.55 -27.56
N ASP A 79 -1.55 -13.84 -27.37
CA ASP A 79 -0.25 -14.29 -26.83
C ASP A 79 0.93 -13.86 -27.72
N LYS A 80 0.80 -13.95 -29.05
CA LYS A 80 1.78 -13.42 -30.01
C LYS A 80 1.94 -11.90 -29.88
N TRP A 81 0.84 -11.17 -29.78
CA TRP A 81 0.83 -9.71 -29.60
C TRP A 81 1.54 -9.30 -28.30
N LEU A 82 1.25 -9.98 -27.19
CA LEU A 82 1.89 -9.76 -25.88
C LEU A 82 3.40 -10.08 -25.89
N ARG A 83 3.81 -11.18 -26.54
CA ARG A 83 5.24 -11.55 -26.67
C ARG A 83 6.04 -10.49 -27.42
N SER A 84 5.50 -9.99 -28.54
CA SER A 84 6.17 -8.93 -29.32
C SER A 84 6.36 -7.61 -28.56
N ARG A 85 5.66 -7.45 -27.43
CA ARG A 85 5.70 -6.28 -26.55
C ARG A 85 6.42 -6.52 -25.23
N ASN A 86 7.07 -7.68 -25.08
CA ASN A 86 7.78 -8.08 -23.86
C ASN A 86 6.88 -8.02 -22.59
N VAL A 87 5.60 -8.38 -22.73
CA VAL A 87 4.67 -8.38 -21.59
C VAL A 87 4.94 -9.59 -20.69
N GLY A 88 5.43 -9.30 -19.48
CA GLY A 88 5.70 -10.30 -18.44
C GLY A 88 4.65 -10.34 -17.32
N ILE A 89 3.83 -9.29 -17.19
CA ILE A 89 2.81 -9.16 -16.14
C ILE A 89 1.43 -9.00 -16.77
N ILE A 90 0.48 -9.80 -16.30
CA ILE A 90 -0.94 -9.71 -16.63
C ILE A 90 -1.71 -9.42 -15.35
N HIS A 91 -2.58 -8.41 -15.36
CA HIS A 91 -3.44 -8.08 -14.22
C HIS A 91 -4.91 -8.00 -14.64
N SER A 92 -5.73 -8.93 -14.16
CA SER A 92 -7.19 -8.95 -14.36
C SER A 92 -7.94 -8.14 -13.32
N HIS A 93 -9.05 -7.52 -13.71
CA HIS A 93 -9.89 -6.69 -12.80
C HIS A 93 -11.32 -7.22 -12.65
N LYS A 94 -11.74 -8.14 -13.52
CA LYS A 94 -13.04 -8.83 -13.41
C LYS A 94 -12.81 -10.31 -13.22
N SER A 95 -13.58 -10.97 -12.35
CA SER A 95 -13.38 -12.40 -12.05
C SER A 95 -13.52 -13.30 -13.28
N GLY A 96 -14.31 -12.87 -14.28
CA GLY A 96 -14.42 -13.57 -15.56
C GLY A 96 -13.13 -13.56 -16.38
N ASP A 97 -12.30 -12.54 -16.22
CA ASP A 97 -11.11 -12.29 -17.03
C ASP A 97 -9.92 -13.16 -16.59
N ILE A 98 -10.00 -13.74 -15.38
CA ILE A 98 -9.04 -14.71 -14.85
C ILE A 98 -8.87 -15.90 -15.80
N LEU A 99 -9.93 -16.34 -16.47
CA LEU A 99 -9.84 -17.42 -17.46
C LEU A 99 -8.84 -17.09 -18.57
N VAL A 100 -8.86 -15.85 -19.08
CA VAL A 100 -7.94 -15.40 -20.12
C VAL A 100 -6.52 -15.38 -19.57
N SER A 101 -6.31 -14.85 -18.37
CA SER A 101 -5.00 -14.85 -17.71
C SER A 101 -4.45 -16.27 -17.50
N SER A 102 -5.32 -17.21 -17.10
CA SER A 102 -4.97 -18.62 -16.88
C SER A 102 -4.54 -19.29 -18.18
N LEU A 103 -5.28 -19.08 -19.27
CA LEU A 103 -4.92 -19.61 -20.59
C LEU A 103 -3.60 -19.02 -21.09
N LEU A 104 -3.37 -17.73 -20.87
CA LEU A 104 -2.11 -17.07 -21.24
C LEU A 104 -0.92 -17.61 -20.45
N ASP A 105 -1.06 -17.88 -19.15
CA ASP A 105 -0.01 -18.50 -18.34
C ASP A 105 0.31 -19.93 -18.81
N VAL A 106 -0.69 -20.70 -19.26
CA VAL A 106 -0.47 -22.05 -19.82
C VAL A 106 0.33 -21.98 -21.13
N LEU A 107 0.03 -21.01 -22.00
CA LEU A 107 0.70 -20.88 -23.31
C LEU A 107 2.12 -20.35 -23.21
N THR A 108 2.30 -19.24 -22.48
CA THR A 108 3.61 -18.64 -22.24
C THR A 108 3.61 -18.14 -20.81
N LYS A 109 4.46 -18.74 -19.97
CA LYS A 109 4.55 -18.41 -18.53
C LYS A 109 4.69 -16.90 -18.33
N ARG A 110 3.72 -16.34 -17.63
CA ARG A 110 3.62 -14.93 -17.28
C ARG A 110 3.08 -14.82 -15.88
N LYS A 111 3.33 -13.69 -15.27
CA LYS A 111 2.78 -13.43 -13.94
C LYS A 111 1.35 -12.99 -14.06
N ALA A 112 0.48 -13.63 -13.30
CA ALA A 112 -0.95 -13.36 -13.34
C ALA A 112 -1.44 -12.85 -11.98
N PHE A 113 -1.92 -11.62 -11.99
CA PHE A 113 -2.49 -10.93 -10.85
C PHE A 113 -3.99 -10.72 -11.05
N PHE A 114 -4.72 -10.63 -9.95
CA PHE A 114 -6.15 -10.32 -9.96
C PHE A 114 -6.50 -9.38 -8.80
N THR A 115 -7.17 -8.27 -9.06
CA THR A 115 -7.79 -7.44 -8.00
C THR A 115 -9.28 -7.77 -7.92
N GLU A 116 -9.73 -8.21 -6.74
CA GLU A 116 -11.14 -8.48 -6.45
C GLU A 116 -11.79 -7.24 -5.82
N HIS A 117 -12.50 -6.47 -6.65
CA HIS A 117 -13.05 -5.16 -6.28
C HIS A 117 -14.36 -5.21 -5.49
N MET A 118 -15.08 -6.35 -5.45
CA MET A 118 -16.41 -6.40 -4.85
C MET A 118 -16.48 -7.32 -3.63
N GLY A 119 -15.49 -8.20 -3.46
CA GLY A 119 -15.54 -9.30 -2.50
C GLY A 119 -16.47 -10.40 -2.98
N VAL A 120 -16.04 -11.65 -2.80
CA VAL A 120 -16.80 -12.81 -3.31
C VAL A 120 -17.92 -13.19 -2.34
N THR A 121 -19.16 -13.17 -2.83
CA THR A 121 -20.35 -13.53 -2.04
C THR A 121 -20.75 -15.01 -2.14
N ARG A 122 -20.24 -15.73 -3.15
CA ARG A 122 -20.55 -17.15 -3.39
C ARG A 122 -19.26 -17.96 -3.46
N SER A 123 -19.24 -19.13 -2.83
CA SER A 123 -18.10 -20.04 -2.90
C SER A 123 -17.71 -20.36 -4.35
N LYS A 124 -16.44 -20.15 -4.68
CA LYS A 124 -15.83 -20.45 -5.99
C LYS A 124 -14.88 -21.64 -5.86
N LYS A 125 -15.28 -22.70 -5.16
CA LYS A 125 -14.41 -23.86 -4.85
C LYS A 125 -14.63 -25.08 -5.74
N ASP A 126 -15.42 -24.97 -6.80
CA ASP A 126 -15.58 -26.04 -7.80
C ASP A 126 -14.31 -26.26 -8.64
N PRO A 127 -14.20 -27.39 -9.39
CA PRO A 127 -13.01 -27.72 -10.16
C PRO A 127 -12.58 -26.66 -11.17
N TYR A 128 -13.53 -25.99 -11.83
CA TYR A 128 -13.22 -24.94 -12.79
C TYR A 128 -12.53 -23.76 -12.10
N HIS A 129 -13.07 -23.30 -10.97
CA HIS A 129 -12.46 -22.21 -10.22
C HIS A 129 -11.13 -22.61 -9.56
N ARG A 130 -11.00 -23.83 -9.04
CA ARG A 130 -9.70 -24.32 -8.54
C ARG A 130 -8.63 -24.25 -9.63
N TRP A 131 -8.97 -24.64 -10.85
CA TRP A 131 -8.06 -24.55 -11.99
C TRP A 131 -7.73 -23.10 -12.35
N VAL A 132 -8.71 -22.23 -12.62
CA VAL A 132 -8.39 -20.84 -13.02
C VAL A 132 -7.61 -20.08 -11.94
N TYR A 133 -7.94 -20.21 -10.65
CA TYR A 133 -7.24 -19.49 -9.58
C TYR A 133 -5.85 -20.07 -9.27
N SER A 134 -5.59 -21.34 -9.59
CA SER A 134 -4.25 -21.94 -9.39
C SER A 134 -3.15 -21.29 -10.23
N HIS A 135 -3.52 -20.68 -11.36
CA HIS A 135 -2.63 -19.99 -12.29
C HIS A 135 -2.33 -18.54 -11.88
N LEU A 136 -2.99 -18.02 -10.85
CA LEU A 136 -2.71 -16.69 -10.33
C LEU A 136 -1.52 -16.74 -9.37
N ASP A 137 -0.59 -15.81 -9.51
CA ASP A 137 0.51 -15.63 -8.55
C ASP A 137 0.00 -14.93 -7.29
N ARG A 138 -0.81 -13.88 -7.45
CA ARG A 138 -1.41 -13.13 -6.35
C ARG A 138 -2.79 -12.58 -6.65
N ILE A 139 -3.58 -12.47 -5.59
CA ILE A 139 -4.90 -11.85 -5.59
C ILE A 139 -4.93 -10.73 -4.56
N PHE A 140 -5.48 -9.60 -4.96
CA PHE A 140 -5.62 -8.42 -4.11
C PHE A 140 -7.07 -8.27 -3.67
N SER A 141 -7.27 -8.23 -2.35
CA SER A 141 -8.52 -7.80 -1.73
C SER A 141 -8.40 -6.33 -1.37
N ILE A 142 -9.43 -5.55 -1.66
CA ILE A 142 -9.35 -4.08 -1.53
C ILE A 142 -9.50 -3.58 -0.08
N SER A 143 -9.90 -4.45 0.84
CA SER A 143 -10.12 -4.17 2.26
C SER A 143 -9.95 -5.45 3.10
N ASP A 144 -9.85 -5.33 4.41
CA ASP A 144 -9.83 -6.47 5.34
C ASP A 144 -11.16 -7.22 5.28
N GLU A 145 -12.29 -6.50 5.17
CA GLU A 145 -13.61 -7.11 4.98
C GLU A 145 -13.67 -7.97 3.70
N THR A 146 -13.18 -7.45 2.57
CA THR A 146 -13.13 -8.25 1.33
C THR A 146 -12.08 -9.36 1.42
N TYR A 147 -11.00 -9.18 2.17
CA TYR A 147 -9.99 -10.21 2.44
C TYR A 147 -10.61 -11.41 3.16
N GLU A 148 -11.34 -11.17 4.24
CA GLU A 148 -12.00 -12.23 5.03
C GLU A 148 -13.08 -12.97 4.22
N ARG A 149 -13.84 -12.26 3.38
CA ARG A 149 -14.78 -12.93 2.47
C ARG A 149 -14.05 -13.77 1.42
N ASN A 150 -12.99 -13.23 0.84
CA ASN A 150 -12.25 -13.87 -0.24
C ASN A 150 -11.48 -15.10 0.25
N ILE A 151 -10.86 -15.08 1.44
CA ILE A 151 -10.14 -16.26 1.97
C ILE A 151 -11.09 -17.44 2.19
N ASN A 152 -12.33 -17.16 2.57
CA ASN A 152 -13.35 -18.17 2.79
C ASN A 152 -13.97 -18.69 1.48
N ALA A 153 -14.19 -17.81 0.51
CA ALA A 153 -14.91 -18.16 -0.72
C ALA A 153 -14.02 -18.65 -1.87
N LEU A 154 -12.75 -18.23 -1.93
CA LEU A 154 -11.86 -18.54 -3.04
C LEU A 154 -11.05 -19.84 -2.83
N PRO A 155 -10.67 -20.56 -3.89
CA PRO A 155 -9.92 -21.80 -3.80
C PRO A 155 -8.40 -21.53 -3.80
N ILE A 156 -7.93 -20.69 -2.89
CA ILE A 156 -6.55 -20.18 -2.90
C ILE A 156 -5.84 -20.42 -1.58
N LYS A 157 -4.51 -20.50 -1.64
CA LYS A 157 -3.68 -20.55 -0.45
C LYS A 157 -3.61 -19.15 0.17
N PRO A 158 -3.68 -19.00 1.51
CA PRO A 158 -3.63 -17.69 2.17
C PRO A 158 -2.46 -16.81 1.75
N GLN A 159 -1.30 -17.40 1.43
CA GLN A 159 -0.09 -16.65 1.03
C GLN A 159 -0.22 -15.97 -0.34
N LYS A 160 -1.18 -16.39 -1.18
CA LYS A 160 -1.47 -15.77 -2.48
C LYS A 160 -2.52 -14.66 -2.38
N LEU A 161 -3.20 -14.50 -1.24
CA LEU A 161 -4.14 -13.42 -1.01
C LEU A 161 -3.44 -12.29 -0.27
N THR A 162 -3.67 -11.05 -0.67
CA THR A 162 -3.09 -9.89 0.01
C THR A 162 -4.12 -8.77 0.06
N ARG A 163 -4.26 -8.11 1.20
CA ARG A 163 -5.03 -6.86 1.29
C ARG A 163 -4.22 -5.71 0.69
N LEU A 164 -4.79 -5.03 -0.30
CA LEU A 164 -4.24 -3.88 -0.99
C LEU A 164 -5.34 -2.81 -1.17
N TRP A 165 -5.33 -1.79 -0.30
CA TRP A 165 -6.21 -0.64 -0.43
C TRP A 165 -6.09 0.02 -1.80
N LEU A 166 -7.21 0.46 -2.36
CA LEU A 166 -7.23 1.20 -3.61
C LEU A 166 -6.65 2.61 -3.41
N GLY A 167 -6.05 3.11 -4.47
CA GLY A 167 -5.70 4.52 -4.60
C GLY A 167 -6.73 5.30 -5.41
N THR A 168 -6.76 6.60 -5.19
CA THR A 168 -7.44 7.56 -6.06
C THR A 168 -6.58 8.80 -6.26
N ASP A 169 -6.96 9.64 -7.21
CA ASP A 169 -6.29 10.92 -7.42
C ASP A 169 -6.60 11.83 -6.24
N ILE A 170 -5.55 12.33 -5.58
CA ILE A 170 -5.66 13.26 -4.46
C ILE A 170 -5.20 14.62 -4.99
N PRO A 171 -6.07 15.63 -5.07
CA PRO A 171 -5.67 16.96 -5.49
C PRO A 171 -4.65 17.53 -4.52
N GLU A 172 -3.61 18.17 -5.07
CA GLU A 172 -2.56 18.82 -4.28
C GLU A 172 -3.10 20.04 -3.53
N TYR A 173 -4.08 20.73 -4.12
CA TYR A 173 -4.75 21.90 -3.56
C TYR A 173 -6.28 21.70 -3.58
N PRO A 174 -6.92 21.27 -2.48
CA PRO A 174 -8.37 21.27 -2.39
C PRO A 174 -8.91 22.71 -2.41
N ILE A 175 -10.19 22.87 -2.77
CA ILE A 175 -10.85 24.19 -2.77
C ILE A 175 -11.05 24.62 -1.31
N GLU A 176 -10.21 25.55 -0.86
CA GLU A 176 -10.25 26.15 0.48
C GLU A 176 -10.52 27.66 0.43
N ASP A 177 -10.61 28.25 -0.77
CA ASP A 177 -10.92 29.66 -0.94
C ASP A 177 -12.34 29.98 -0.45
N VAL A 178 -12.43 30.91 0.50
CA VAL A 178 -13.66 31.23 1.21
C VAL A 178 -14.70 31.83 0.26
N ASP A 179 -14.28 32.67 -0.69
CA ASP A 179 -15.21 33.34 -1.60
C ASP A 179 -15.72 32.38 -2.68
N GLU A 180 -14.88 31.46 -3.16
CA GLU A 180 -15.32 30.36 -4.02
C GLU A 180 -16.32 29.45 -3.30
N ILE A 181 -16.07 29.07 -2.05
CA ILE A 181 -17.00 28.25 -1.26
C ILE A 181 -18.34 28.97 -1.06
N LYS A 182 -18.33 30.28 -0.75
CA LYS A 182 -19.56 31.09 -0.65
C LYS A 182 -20.33 31.10 -1.96
N LYS A 183 -19.65 31.26 -3.09
CA LYS A 183 -20.27 31.21 -4.42
C LYS A 183 -20.92 29.85 -4.69
N ILE A 184 -20.23 28.75 -4.35
CA ILE A 184 -20.80 27.40 -4.49
C ILE A 184 -22.05 27.25 -3.61
N LYS A 185 -22.00 27.68 -2.34
CA LYS A 185 -23.18 27.64 -1.44
C LYS A 185 -24.36 28.42 -2.03
N GLN A 186 -24.12 29.62 -2.58
CA GLN A 186 -25.15 30.42 -3.25
C GLN A 186 -25.77 29.73 -4.47
N GLU A 187 -24.94 29.13 -5.36
CA GLU A 187 -25.41 28.37 -6.52
C GLU A 187 -26.31 27.19 -6.13
N LEU A 188 -26.06 26.60 -4.96
CA LEU A 188 -26.83 25.50 -4.38
C LEU A 188 -28.03 25.96 -3.53
N ALA A 189 -28.31 27.28 -3.47
CA ALA A 189 -29.31 27.87 -2.60
C ALA A 189 -29.12 27.55 -1.10
N ILE A 190 -27.87 27.39 -0.67
CA ILE A 190 -27.46 27.19 0.73
C ILE A 190 -27.01 28.55 1.31
N PRO A 191 -27.50 28.95 2.49
CA PRO A 191 -27.01 30.16 3.18
C PRO A 191 -25.51 30.08 3.44
N VAL A 192 -24.77 31.15 3.11
CA VAL A 192 -23.30 31.17 3.14
C VAL A 192 -22.70 30.91 4.54
N ASP A 193 -23.37 31.40 5.58
CA ASP A 193 -22.94 31.28 6.98
C ASP A 193 -23.50 30.03 7.67
N SER A 194 -24.13 29.12 6.92
CA SER A 194 -24.68 27.88 7.47
C SER A 194 -23.66 26.75 7.51
N VAL A 195 -23.83 25.88 8.51
CA VAL A 195 -23.11 24.60 8.59
C VAL A 195 -23.73 23.62 7.60
N VAL A 196 -22.92 22.98 6.77
CA VAL A 196 -23.37 22.01 5.78
C VAL A 196 -22.87 20.61 6.15
N VAL A 197 -23.79 19.73 6.53
CA VAL A 197 -23.55 18.29 6.56
C VAL A 197 -23.82 17.75 5.17
N GLY A 198 -22.96 16.88 4.66
CA GLY A 198 -23.13 16.35 3.31
C GLY A 198 -22.95 14.85 3.19
N ASN A 199 -23.64 14.26 2.22
CA ASN A 199 -23.46 12.89 1.78
C ASN A 199 -23.30 12.88 0.26
N ILE A 200 -22.33 12.11 -0.23
CA ILE A 200 -22.11 11.95 -1.66
C ILE A 200 -22.08 10.47 -2.01
N GLY A 201 -22.75 10.11 -3.10
CA GLY A 201 -22.84 8.74 -3.57
C GLY A 201 -24.19 8.41 -4.18
N ARG A 202 -24.33 7.20 -4.72
CA ARG A 202 -25.60 6.72 -5.27
C ARG A 202 -26.70 6.77 -4.20
N LEU A 203 -27.89 7.23 -4.57
CA LEU A 203 -29.04 7.22 -3.68
C LEU A 203 -29.68 5.82 -3.71
N CYS A 204 -29.36 4.99 -2.72
CA CYS A 204 -29.92 3.65 -2.54
C CYS A 204 -29.90 3.21 -1.07
N ILE A 205 -30.74 2.23 -0.73
CA ILE A 205 -30.97 1.77 0.65
C ILE A 205 -29.67 1.53 1.45
N GLY A 206 -28.67 0.89 0.84
CA GLY A 206 -27.42 0.53 1.53
C GLY A 206 -26.46 1.69 1.85
N LYS A 207 -26.77 2.92 1.42
CA LYS A 207 -25.92 4.10 1.62
C LYS A 207 -26.34 4.96 2.81
N GLY A 208 -27.41 4.59 3.52
CA GLY A 208 -27.79 5.20 4.80
C GLY A 208 -28.36 6.62 4.73
N GLN A 209 -28.76 7.10 3.54
CA GLN A 209 -29.26 8.48 3.42
C GLN A 209 -30.57 8.70 4.18
N LEU A 210 -31.39 7.66 4.33
CA LEU A 210 -32.63 7.76 5.09
C LEU A 210 -32.33 8.01 6.57
N GLU A 211 -31.42 7.23 7.16
CA GLU A 211 -30.97 7.35 8.54
C GLU A 211 -30.26 8.69 8.79
N LEU A 212 -29.52 9.21 7.79
CA LEU A 212 -28.93 10.54 7.86
C LEU A 212 -29.98 11.65 7.88
N ILE A 213 -31.06 11.53 7.10
CA ILE A 213 -32.18 12.50 7.13
C ILE A 213 -32.85 12.51 8.51
N GLU A 214 -33.06 11.34 9.11
CA GLU A 214 -33.59 11.23 10.49
C GLU A 214 -32.65 11.90 11.50
N ALA A 215 -31.34 11.59 11.42
CA ALA A 215 -30.33 12.16 12.31
C ALA A 215 -30.27 13.69 12.18
N PHE A 216 -30.34 14.19 10.95
CA PHE A 216 -30.38 15.63 10.68
C PHE A 216 -31.63 16.30 11.27
N SER A 217 -32.78 15.61 11.27
CA SER A 217 -34.00 16.10 11.92
C SER A 217 -33.83 16.28 13.44
N LEU A 218 -33.04 15.43 14.09
CA LEU A 218 -32.74 15.54 15.53
C LEU A 218 -31.85 16.77 15.78
N LEU A 219 -30.78 16.92 15.00
CA LEU A 219 -29.85 18.05 15.12
C LEU A 219 -30.50 19.41 14.85
N LYS A 220 -31.48 19.45 13.94
CA LYS A 220 -32.22 20.68 13.63
C LYS A 220 -32.99 21.26 14.81
N GLN A 221 -33.29 20.46 15.83
CA GLN A 221 -33.96 20.92 17.05
C GLN A 221 -33.03 21.77 17.92
N SER A 222 -31.72 21.48 17.93
CA SER A 222 -30.71 22.22 18.70
C SER A 222 -29.92 23.23 17.88
N THR A 223 -29.76 23.01 16.56
CA THR A 223 -28.97 23.88 15.66
C THR A 223 -29.79 24.32 14.46
N SER A 224 -30.30 25.56 14.49
CA SER A 224 -31.20 26.07 13.46
C SER A 224 -30.52 26.39 12.12
N ASN A 225 -29.28 26.89 12.14
CA ASN A 225 -28.53 27.32 10.95
C ASN A 225 -27.67 26.20 10.32
N MET A 226 -28.30 25.07 10.00
CA MET A 226 -27.65 23.91 9.40
C MET A 226 -28.38 23.45 8.13
N HIS A 227 -27.67 22.92 7.16
CA HIS A 227 -28.22 22.35 5.93
C HIS A 227 -27.64 20.96 5.66
N LEU A 228 -28.43 20.10 5.02
CA LEU A 228 -28.03 18.78 4.55
C LEU A 228 -27.92 18.79 3.02
N LEU A 229 -26.74 18.46 2.49
CA LEU A 229 -26.49 18.36 1.06
C LEU A 229 -26.36 16.89 0.64
N LEU A 230 -27.30 16.39 -0.16
CA LEU A 230 -27.32 15.03 -0.68
C LEU A 230 -26.99 15.04 -2.19
N VAL A 231 -25.84 14.47 -2.53
CA VAL A 231 -25.28 14.47 -3.90
C VAL A 231 -25.32 13.05 -4.47
N GLY A 232 -26.12 12.85 -5.50
CA GLY A 232 -26.33 11.54 -6.13
C GLY A 232 -27.47 11.60 -7.13
N GLY A 233 -27.47 10.69 -8.11
CA GLY A 233 -28.47 10.68 -9.18
C GLY A 233 -29.91 10.69 -8.66
N LEU A 234 -30.83 11.37 -9.34
CA LEU A 234 -32.24 11.41 -8.95
C LEU A 234 -33.12 10.48 -9.78
N ASP A 235 -32.57 9.88 -10.82
CA ASP A 235 -33.28 8.93 -11.66
C ASP A 235 -32.41 7.72 -12.10
N VAL A 236 -33.05 6.76 -12.76
CA VAL A 236 -32.40 5.53 -13.28
C VAL A 236 -31.30 5.83 -14.28
N SER A 237 -31.45 6.86 -15.12
CA SER A 237 -30.42 7.24 -16.10
C SER A 237 -29.16 7.78 -15.42
N GLU A 238 -29.31 8.34 -14.22
CA GLU A 238 -28.23 8.76 -13.33
C GLU A 238 -27.79 7.66 -12.33
N GLY A 239 -28.34 6.45 -12.48
CA GLY A 239 -27.93 5.26 -11.74
C GLY A 239 -28.57 5.09 -10.35
N SER A 240 -29.67 5.77 -10.07
CA SER A 240 -30.40 5.68 -8.80
C SER A 240 -31.66 4.82 -8.87
N ASP A 241 -32.16 4.43 -7.69
CA ASP A 241 -33.45 3.75 -7.53
C ASP A 241 -34.55 4.80 -7.36
N ASN A 242 -35.39 4.99 -8.39
CA ASN A 242 -36.49 5.96 -8.38
C ASN A 242 -37.44 5.78 -7.18
N ALA A 243 -37.69 4.53 -6.75
CA ALA A 243 -38.56 4.27 -5.62
C ALA A 243 -37.90 4.76 -4.33
N PHE A 244 -36.60 4.51 -4.17
CA PHE A 244 -35.85 5.00 -3.02
C PHE A 244 -35.73 6.52 -3.00
N VAL A 245 -35.48 7.17 -4.14
CA VAL A 245 -35.45 8.64 -4.25
C VAL A 245 -36.80 9.24 -3.84
N LYS A 246 -37.92 8.61 -4.24
CA LYS A 246 -39.25 9.01 -3.78
C LYS A 246 -39.37 8.90 -2.27
N THR A 247 -38.96 7.78 -1.67
CA THR A 247 -38.94 7.59 -0.21
C THR A 247 -38.16 8.70 0.51
N LEU A 248 -36.99 9.10 -0.01
CA LEU A 248 -36.21 10.20 0.57
C LEU A 248 -36.99 11.52 0.51
N LYS A 249 -37.58 11.86 -0.65
CA LYS A 249 -38.37 13.10 -0.82
C LYS A 249 -39.59 13.13 0.09
N ASP A 250 -40.34 12.04 0.16
CA ASP A 250 -41.51 11.91 1.02
C ASP A 250 -41.11 12.10 2.49
N ARG A 251 -40.00 11.47 2.91
CA ARG A 251 -39.53 11.60 4.30
C ARG A 251 -39.05 13.01 4.66
N ILE A 252 -38.31 13.67 3.76
CA ILE A 252 -37.91 15.08 3.91
C ILE A 252 -39.15 15.98 4.10
N SER A 253 -40.19 15.75 3.31
CA SER A 253 -41.45 16.49 3.41
C SER A 253 -42.16 16.23 4.73
N THR A 254 -42.29 14.97 5.15
CA THR A 254 -42.94 14.60 6.42
C THR A 254 -42.25 15.21 7.64
N LEU A 255 -40.92 15.30 7.61
CA LEU A 255 -40.13 15.90 8.70
C LEU A 255 -40.06 17.45 8.61
N GLY A 256 -40.68 18.07 7.61
CA GLY A 256 -40.66 19.53 7.44
C GLY A 256 -39.29 20.10 7.04
N LEU A 257 -38.42 19.28 6.44
CA LEU A 257 -37.02 19.61 6.17
C LEU A 257 -36.77 20.16 4.76
N THR A 258 -37.81 20.38 3.96
CA THR A 258 -37.71 20.77 2.53
C THR A 258 -36.86 22.01 2.26
N LYS A 259 -36.79 22.97 3.20
CA LYS A 259 -35.95 24.17 3.07
C LYS A 259 -34.48 23.97 3.48
N SER A 260 -34.19 22.87 4.18
CA SER A 260 -32.88 22.61 4.79
C SER A 260 -32.15 21.40 4.19
N VAL A 261 -32.83 20.56 3.40
CA VAL A 261 -32.24 19.41 2.72
C VAL A 261 -32.22 19.65 1.22
N HIS A 262 -31.03 19.55 0.62
CA HIS A 262 -30.76 19.86 -0.78
C HIS A 262 -30.39 18.59 -1.54
N LEU A 263 -31.27 18.16 -2.46
CA LEU A 263 -31.05 17.03 -3.37
C LEU A 263 -30.61 17.57 -4.74
N VAL A 264 -29.32 17.47 -5.05
CA VAL A 264 -28.72 18.19 -6.20
C VAL A 264 -28.46 17.35 -7.45
N GLY A 265 -28.85 16.07 -7.43
CA GLY A 265 -28.66 15.18 -8.56
C GLY A 265 -27.23 14.68 -8.74
N PHE A 266 -27.00 14.01 -9.87
CA PHE A 266 -25.68 13.58 -10.27
C PHE A 266 -24.78 14.78 -10.60
N ARG A 267 -23.59 14.82 -10.01
CA ARG A 267 -22.60 15.90 -10.19
C ARG A 267 -21.27 15.34 -10.66
N LYS A 268 -20.69 15.97 -11.69
CA LYS A 268 -19.33 15.66 -12.17
C LYS A 268 -18.25 16.43 -11.42
N ASP A 269 -18.63 17.54 -10.80
CA ASP A 269 -17.79 18.47 -10.04
C ASP A 269 -17.81 18.15 -8.54
N THR A 270 -17.53 16.88 -8.19
CA THR A 270 -17.59 16.38 -6.80
C THR A 270 -16.72 17.19 -5.84
N ASN A 271 -15.58 17.71 -6.29
CA ASN A 271 -14.71 18.59 -5.50
C ASN A 271 -15.43 19.88 -5.06
N ARG A 272 -16.25 20.50 -5.92
CA ARG A 272 -17.05 21.68 -5.54
C ARG A 272 -18.10 21.32 -4.50
N MET A 273 -18.75 20.16 -4.65
CA MET A 273 -19.75 19.70 -3.70
C MET A 273 -19.15 19.41 -2.33
N LEU A 274 -18.00 18.72 -2.28
CA LEU A 274 -17.26 18.49 -1.04
C LEU A 274 -16.79 19.80 -0.41
N ALA A 275 -16.31 20.77 -1.22
CA ALA A 275 -15.88 22.08 -0.72
C ALA A 275 -16.99 22.83 0.02
N ALA A 276 -18.24 22.71 -0.44
CA ALA A 276 -19.41 23.31 0.20
C ALA A 276 -19.82 22.64 1.52
N MET A 277 -19.33 21.43 1.82
CA MET A 277 -19.62 20.69 3.04
C MET A 277 -18.62 21.04 4.15
N ASP A 278 -19.10 21.14 5.38
CA ASP A 278 -18.27 21.28 6.58
C ASP A 278 -17.99 19.91 7.21
N ILE A 279 -18.99 19.02 7.21
CA ILE A 279 -18.91 17.65 7.70
C ILE A 279 -19.43 16.70 6.61
N VAL A 280 -18.68 15.67 6.27
CA VAL A 280 -19.15 14.61 5.36
C VAL A 280 -19.59 13.40 6.18
N CYS A 281 -20.84 12.99 6.03
CA CYS A 281 -21.41 11.83 6.71
C CYS A 281 -21.66 10.68 5.74
N LEU A 282 -21.07 9.52 6.04
CA LEU A 282 -21.12 8.30 5.23
C LEU A 282 -21.65 7.11 6.06
N PRO A 283 -22.95 7.09 6.43
CA PRO A 283 -23.56 6.05 7.26
C PRO A 283 -23.94 4.82 6.43
N ASN A 284 -23.05 4.38 5.54
CA ASN A 284 -23.27 3.22 4.67
C ASN A 284 -23.52 1.96 5.52
N HIS A 285 -24.56 1.17 5.21
CA HIS A 285 -24.85 -0.05 5.97
C HIS A 285 -23.72 -1.07 5.83
N ASN A 286 -23.14 -1.17 4.62
CA ASN A 286 -21.99 -1.99 4.32
C ASN A 286 -21.24 -1.40 3.12
N GLU A 287 -19.97 -1.05 3.30
CA GLU A 287 -19.12 -0.48 2.27
C GLU A 287 -17.95 -1.42 1.95
N ALA A 288 -17.68 -1.67 0.67
CA ALA A 288 -16.64 -2.62 0.27
C ALA A 288 -15.23 -2.04 0.42
N PHE A 289 -15.09 -0.72 0.26
CA PHE A 289 -13.84 0.00 0.48
C PHE A 289 -14.06 1.44 0.96
N GLY A 290 -14.79 2.25 0.19
CA GLY A 290 -15.08 3.64 0.56
C GLY A 290 -14.21 4.68 -0.16
N LEU A 291 -14.15 4.62 -1.51
CA LEU A 291 -13.50 5.67 -2.30
C LEU A 291 -14.02 7.07 -1.99
N THR A 292 -15.32 7.19 -1.70
CA THR A 292 -15.94 8.45 -1.28
C THR A 292 -15.43 8.98 0.05
N ALA A 293 -15.10 8.10 1.02
CA ALA A 293 -14.44 8.52 2.24
C ALA A 293 -13.08 9.14 1.89
N ILE A 294 -12.31 8.50 1.02
CA ILE A 294 -11.01 9.01 0.58
C ILE A 294 -11.15 10.34 -0.18
N GLU A 295 -12.18 10.51 -1.02
CA GLU A 295 -12.49 11.78 -1.70
C GLU A 295 -12.78 12.90 -0.68
N ALA A 296 -13.54 12.60 0.38
CA ALA A 296 -13.78 13.55 1.46
C ALA A 296 -12.51 13.88 2.26
N MET A 297 -11.67 12.87 2.53
CA MET A 297 -10.36 13.09 3.16
C MET A 297 -9.47 13.98 2.28
N ALA A 298 -9.47 13.72 0.96
CA ALA A 298 -8.72 14.47 -0.04
C ALA A 298 -9.19 15.93 -0.16
N ALA A 299 -10.47 16.19 0.07
CA ALA A 299 -11.05 17.53 0.16
C ALA A 299 -10.84 18.20 1.54
N LYS A 300 -10.03 17.59 2.42
CA LYS A 300 -9.75 18.07 3.79
C LYS A 300 -11.04 18.30 4.58
N LYS A 301 -11.95 17.32 4.57
CA LYS A 301 -13.22 17.38 5.31
C LYS A 301 -13.19 16.48 6.54
N ALA A 302 -13.86 16.93 7.60
CA ALA A 302 -14.15 16.10 8.74
C ALA A 302 -15.21 15.07 8.36
N ILE A 303 -15.03 13.83 8.82
CA ILE A 303 -15.86 12.70 8.37
C ILE A 303 -16.49 12.03 9.59
N VAL A 304 -17.77 11.72 9.46
CA VAL A 304 -18.51 10.77 10.29
C VAL A 304 -18.85 9.57 9.40
N GLY A 305 -18.24 8.42 9.64
CA GLY A 305 -18.46 7.21 8.83
C GLY A 305 -19.06 6.06 9.62
N SER A 306 -19.58 5.05 8.95
CA SER A 306 -20.05 3.84 9.62
C SER A 306 -18.93 3.08 10.32
N ASN A 307 -19.26 2.46 11.44
CA ASN A 307 -18.43 1.47 12.11
C ASN A 307 -18.51 0.06 11.49
N THR A 308 -19.03 -0.08 10.27
CA THR A 308 -19.24 -1.35 9.57
C THR A 308 -18.56 -1.37 8.19
N GLY A 309 -18.38 -2.57 7.63
CA GLY A 309 -17.71 -2.76 6.36
C GLY A 309 -16.26 -2.29 6.40
N ALA A 310 -15.77 -1.71 5.30
CA ALA A 310 -14.41 -1.25 5.18
C ALA A 310 -14.17 0.18 5.71
N LEU A 311 -15.18 0.94 6.12
CA LEU A 311 -14.96 2.33 6.57
C LEU A 311 -14.04 2.46 7.81
N PRO A 312 -14.11 1.58 8.84
CA PRO A 312 -13.23 1.68 10.00
C PRO A 312 -11.73 1.65 9.66
N GLU A 313 -11.28 0.73 8.80
CA GLU A 313 -9.86 0.64 8.42
C GLU A 313 -9.36 1.86 7.61
N ILE A 314 -10.26 2.54 6.91
CA ILE A 314 -9.94 3.75 6.14
C ILE A 314 -9.90 4.98 7.06
N LEU A 315 -10.91 5.11 7.92
CA LEU A 315 -11.20 6.30 8.70
C LEU A 315 -10.53 6.35 10.07
N GLU A 316 -10.14 5.24 10.68
CA GLU A 316 -9.45 5.27 11.97
C GLU A 316 -7.95 5.57 11.82
N PRO A 317 -7.36 6.39 12.72
CA PRO A 317 -7.97 7.14 13.82
C PRO A 317 -8.31 8.61 13.46
N VAL A 318 -8.60 8.90 12.19
CA VAL A 318 -8.65 10.27 11.63
C VAL A 318 -10.07 10.84 11.46
N ALA A 319 -11.09 10.08 11.85
CA ALA A 319 -12.49 10.45 11.72
C ALA A 319 -13.33 9.78 12.81
N LEU A 320 -14.59 10.21 12.95
CA LEU A 320 -15.53 9.65 13.91
C LEU A 320 -16.33 8.52 13.27
N LEU A 321 -16.61 7.48 14.05
CA LEU A 321 -17.43 6.35 13.63
C LEU A 321 -18.79 6.34 14.35
N CYS A 322 -19.84 6.02 13.60
CA CYS A 322 -21.21 5.90 14.10
C CYS A 322 -21.82 4.52 13.75
N ASN A 323 -22.87 4.12 14.46
CA ASN A 323 -23.71 3.00 14.03
C ASN A 323 -24.62 3.47 12.88
N PRO A 324 -24.48 2.95 11.65
CA PRO A 324 -25.24 3.42 10.49
C PRO A 324 -26.75 3.17 10.57
N LEU A 325 -27.21 2.26 11.44
CA LEU A 325 -28.63 1.93 11.60
C LEU A 325 -29.30 2.72 12.74
N SER A 326 -28.57 3.65 13.38
CA SER A 326 -29.07 4.46 14.48
C SER A 326 -28.95 5.94 14.14
N PRO A 327 -30.08 6.59 13.77
CA PRO A 327 -30.13 8.04 13.58
C PRO A 327 -29.57 8.83 14.76
N GLN A 328 -29.80 8.37 16.00
CA GLN A 328 -29.24 9.00 17.19
C GLN A 328 -27.71 8.92 17.20
N SER A 329 -27.13 7.74 16.95
CA SER A 329 -25.67 7.58 16.91
C SER A 329 -25.02 8.44 15.81
N ILE A 330 -25.69 8.61 14.67
CA ILE A 330 -25.22 9.50 13.60
C ILE A 330 -25.26 10.95 14.08
N ALA A 331 -26.38 11.37 14.69
CA ALA A 331 -26.56 12.72 15.21
C ALA A 331 -25.51 13.06 16.28
N ASP A 332 -25.30 12.19 17.27
CA ASP A 332 -24.34 12.39 18.36
C ASP A 332 -22.92 12.64 17.82
N LYS A 333 -22.51 11.92 16.77
CA LYS A 333 -21.17 12.07 16.17
C LYS A 333 -21.02 13.28 15.28
N ILE A 334 -22.10 13.74 14.65
CA ILE A 334 -22.09 15.04 13.99
C ILE A 334 -22.03 16.14 15.05
N GLU A 335 -22.83 16.05 16.12
CA GLU A 335 -22.87 17.02 17.22
C GLU A 335 -21.51 17.18 17.91
N GLU A 336 -20.76 16.09 18.09
CA GLU A 336 -19.39 16.12 18.61
C GLU A 336 -18.49 17.09 17.83
N TYR A 337 -18.58 17.11 16.50
CA TYR A 337 -17.86 18.08 15.66
C TYR A 337 -18.45 19.49 15.70
N LEU A 338 -19.77 19.63 15.90
CA LEU A 338 -20.41 20.94 16.02
C LEU A 338 -19.97 21.65 17.30
N ILE A 339 -19.86 20.90 18.40
CA ILE A 339 -19.45 21.41 19.72
C ILE A 339 -17.96 21.77 19.72
N ASP A 340 -17.10 20.95 19.10
CA ASP A 340 -15.65 21.17 19.06
C ASP A 340 -15.14 21.39 17.62
N GLN A 341 -15.21 22.65 17.18
CA GLN A 341 -14.69 23.08 15.88
C GLN A 341 -13.17 22.90 15.74
N HIS A 342 -12.43 22.91 16.85
CA HIS A 342 -10.99 22.68 16.82
C HIS A 342 -10.70 21.20 16.52
N TYR A 343 -11.44 20.29 17.14
CA TYR A 343 -11.35 18.87 16.86
C TYR A 343 -11.79 18.51 15.43
N LEU A 344 -12.85 19.15 14.93
CA LEU A 344 -13.27 19.06 13.51
C LEU A 344 -12.09 19.39 12.58
N GLY A 345 -11.46 20.57 12.75
CA GLY A 345 -10.34 21.00 11.94
C GLY A 345 -9.11 20.08 12.05
N GLN A 346 -8.81 19.57 13.24
CA GLN A 346 -7.73 18.62 13.45
C GLN A 346 -7.96 17.30 12.70
N ASN A 347 -9.17 16.73 12.78
CA ASN A 347 -9.49 15.49 12.09
C ASN A 347 -9.49 15.67 10.58
N ALA A 348 -10.06 16.76 10.07
CA ALA A 348 -10.00 17.12 8.65
C ALA A 348 -8.56 17.17 8.11
N LYS A 349 -7.63 17.78 8.87
CA LYS A 349 -6.20 17.84 8.51
C LYS A 349 -5.55 16.46 8.52
N LYS A 350 -5.74 15.66 9.59
CA LYS A 350 -5.18 14.31 9.70
C LYS A 350 -5.72 13.37 8.61
N ALA A 351 -7.00 13.53 8.28
CA ALA A 351 -7.65 12.81 7.18
C ALA A 351 -6.97 13.11 5.84
N PHE A 352 -6.72 14.38 5.53
CA PHE A 352 -6.01 14.79 4.33
C PHE A 352 -4.58 14.25 4.26
N GLU A 353 -3.82 14.32 5.37
CA GLU A 353 -2.47 13.76 5.46
C GLU A 353 -2.46 12.25 5.21
N ARG A 354 -3.40 11.51 5.82
CA ARG A 354 -3.56 10.06 5.61
C ARG A 354 -3.96 9.73 4.18
N ALA A 355 -4.83 10.52 3.55
CA ALA A 355 -5.22 10.34 2.15
C ALA A 355 -4.02 10.41 1.21
N GLN A 356 -3.16 11.42 1.39
CA GLN A 356 -1.95 11.56 0.59
C GLN A 356 -0.98 10.40 0.79
N SER A 357 -0.73 10.01 2.05
CA SER A 357 0.27 9.00 2.39
C SER A 357 -0.16 7.57 2.04
N GLU A 358 -1.43 7.23 2.25
CA GLU A 358 -1.91 5.85 2.16
C GLU A 358 -2.76 5.55 0.92
N PHE A 359 -3.51 6.54 0.42
CA PHE A 359 -4.59 6.36 -0.56
C PHE A 359 -4.43 7.14 -1.86
N SER A 360 -3.29 7.81 -2.07
CA SER A 360 -2.96 8.39 -3.37
C SER A 360 -2.68 7.31 -4.42
N MET A 361 -2.99 7.58 -5.70
CA MET A 361 -2.64 6.69 -6.81
C MET A 361 -1.15 6.31 -6.78
N LYS A 362 -0.28 7.27 -6.45
CA LYS A 362 1.15 7.04 -6.30
C LYS A 362 1.47 6.02 -5.19
N SER A 363 0.96 6.22 -3.98
CA SER A 363 1.15 5.30 -2.85
C SER A 363 0.57 3.90 -3.13
N HIS A 364 -0.61 3.85 -3.74
CA HIS A 364 -1.23 2.60 -4.15
C HIS A 364 -0.39 1.84 -5.19
N VAL A 365 0.08 2.50 -6.25
CA VAL A 365 0.88 1.87 -7.29
C VAL A 365 2.27 1.49 -6.78
N ASP A 366 2.85 2.23 -5.83
CA ASP A 366 4.07 1.82 -5.13
C ASP A 366 3.88 0.44 -4.47
N LYS A 367 2.81 0.28 -3.68
CA LYS A 367 2.47 -0.98 -3.01
C LYS A 367 2.13 -2.09 -4.01
N LEU A 368 1.40 -1.78 -5.08
CA LEU A 368 1.11 -2.76 -6.15
C LEU A 368 2.39 -3.22 -6.85
N PHE A 369 3.30 -2.29 -7.13
CA PHE A 369 4.54 -2.59 -7.83
C PHE A 369 5.50 -3.37 -6.93
N ASP A 370 5.47 -3.15 -5.62
CA ASP A 370 6.13 -4.07 -4.69
C ASP A 370 5.64 -5.50 -4.93
N HIS A 371 4.38 -5.77 -5.24
CA HIS A 371 3.95 -7.13 -5.56
C HIS A 371 4.39 -7.60 -6.95
N TYR A 372 4.28 -6.77 -7.98
CA TYR A 372 4.79 -7.09 -9.32
C TYR A 372 6.29 -7.42 -9.30
N LEU A 373 7.05 -6.65 -8.53
CA LEU A 373 8.51 -6.66 -8.43
C LEU A 373 9.04 -7.66 -7.39
N ASN A 374 8.35 -7.86 -6.27
CA ASN A 374 8.74 -8.82 -5.23
C ASN A 374 8.38 -10.25 -5.64
N GLU A 375 7.32 -10.46 -6.40
CA GLU A 375 7.12 -11.77 -7.02
C GLU A 375 8.15 -12.01 -8.12
N THR A 376 8.82 -10.97 -8.67
CA THR A 376 9.95 -11.16 -9.61
C THR A 376 11.24 -11.38 -8.83
N LYS A 377 11.18 -11.29 -7.50
CA LYS A 377 12.31 -11.43 -6.59
C LYS A 377 11.98 -12.36 -5.42
N THR A 378 11.55 -13.57 -5.73
CA THR A 378 12.32 -14.70 -5.20
C THR A 378 13.32 -15.13 -6.27
N GLU A 379 14.14 -14.19 -6.76
CA GLU A 379 15.43 -14.54 -7.34
C GLU A 379 16.33 -14.99 -6.19
N ILE A 380 16.03 -16.16 -5.66
CA ILE A 380 17.13 -17.06 -5.38
C ILE A 380 17.66 -17.40 -6.78
N LYS A 381 18.70 -16.72 -7.26
CA LYS A 381 19.38 -17.08 -8.51
C LYS A 381 19.72 -18.57 -8.42
N ARG A 382 18.96 -19.40 -9.15
CA ARG A 382 18.81 -20.86 -8.94
C ARG A 382 20.09 -21.67 -9.11
N GLY A 383 21.23 -21.06 -9.41
CA GLY A 383 22.52 -21.74 -9.57
C GLY A 383 23.20 -22.16 -8.26
N ASN A 384 22.90 -21.55 -7.10
CA ASN A 384 23.69 -21.78 -5.87
C ASN A 384 22.87 -22.08 -4.58
N PHE A 385 21.55 -22.14 -4.65
CA PHE A 385 20.71 -22.30 -3.44
C PHE A 385 20.87 -23.66 -2.75
N LEU A 386 21.01 -24.73 -3.53
CA LEU A 386 21.29 -26.06 -2.98
C LEU A 386 22.61 -26.02 -2.20
N ARG A 387 23.66 -25.44 -2.77
CA ARG A 387 24.98 -25.31 -2.13
C ARG A 387 24.94 -24.45 -0.87
N LEU A 388 24.13 -23.39 -0.86
CA LEU A 388 23.92 -22.53 0.31
C LEU A 388 23.22 -23.31 1.43
N ARG A 389 22.11 -24.01 1.15
CA ARG A 389 21.37 -24.79 2.16
C ARG A 389 22.11 -26.03 2.64
N LEU A 390 22.89 -26.68 1.78
CA LEU A 390 23.71 -27.84 2.17
C LEU A 390 24.78 -27.48 3.21
N ARG A 391 25.23 -26.22 3.24
CA ARG A 391 26.31 -25.75 4.11
C ARG A 391 25.85 -24.83 5.24
N ASN A 392 24.60 -24.40 5.26
CA ASN A 392 24.09 -23.36 6.16
C ASN A 392 22.65 -23.66 6.59
N LYS A 393 22.26 -23.20 7.79
CA LYS A 393 20.86 -23.20 8.23
C LYS A 393 20.22 -21.91 7.71
N VAL A 394 19.26 -22.02 6.79
CA VAL A 394 18.63 -20.86 6.15
C VAL A 394 17.10 -20.96 6.27
N LYS A 395 16.51 -20.00 7.00
CA LYS A 395 15.07 -19.80 7.15
C LYS A 395 14.72 -18.39 6.66
N VAL A 396 13.85 -18.30 5.67
CA VAL A 396 13.42 -17.03 5.07
C VAL A 396 11.91 -17.12 4.89
N GLU A 397 11.18 -16.20 5.53
CA GLU A 397 9.74 -16.06 5.35
C GLU A 397 9.41 -15.47 3.97
N SER A 398 8.17 -15.67 3.50
CA SER A 398 7.70 -15.15 2.21
C SER A 398 7.79 -13.63 2.13
N ASN A 399 7.95 -13.08 0.91
CA ASN A 399 8.07 -11.64 0.64
C ASN A 399 9.36 -11.00 1.22
N ASN A 400 10.44 -11.77 1.35
CA ASN A 400 11.77 -11.24 1.66
C ASN A 400 12.77 -11.58 0.55
N THR A 401 13.76 -10.72 0.34
CA THR A 401 14.82 -10.91 -0.65
C THR A 401 16.09 -11.43 0.00
N LEU A 402 16.64 -12.51 -0.54
CA LEU A 402 17.98 -12.99 -0.24
C LEU A 402 18.80 -13.03 -1.53
N SER A 403 19.74 -12.10 -1.68
CA SER A 403 20.66 -12.03 -2.82
C SER A 403 22.08 -12.30 -2.35
N ILE A 404 22.73 -13.31 -2.93
CA ILE A 404 24.13 -13.66 -2.64
C ILE A 404 24.87 -13.82 -3.96
N ALA A 405 25.93 -13.06 -4.15
CA ALA A 405 26.79 -13.15 -5.32
C ALA A 405 27.45 -14.53 -5.45
N LYS A 406 27.71 -14.98 -6.69
CA LYS A 406 28.22 -16.34 -6.96
C LYS A 406 29.65 -16.56 -6.45
N SER A 407 30.45 -15.49 -6.44
CA SER A 407 31.84 -15.48 -5.99
C SER A 407 31.98 -15.59 -4.46
N SER A 408 30.91 -15.31 -3.72
CA SER A 408 30.90 -15.24 -2.26
C SER A 408 30.81 -16.62 -1.59
N ARG A 409 31.48 -16.75 -0.44
CA ARG A 409 31.65 -18.03 0.28
C ARG A 409 30.99 -17.97 1.65
N ILE A 410 29.77 -18.50 1.76
CA ILE A 410 29.00 -18.55 3.01
C ILE A 410 28.95 -19.99 3.56
N ARG A 411 29.51 -20.22 4.75
CA ARG A 411 29.72 -21.57 5.30
C ARG A 411 29.34 -21.67 6.77
N GLN A 412 28.60 -22.72 7.14
CA GLN A 412 28.21 -23.04 8.51
C GLN A 412 27.48 -21.90 9.23
N CYS A 413 26.79 -21.03 8.48
CA CYS A 413 26.07 -19.88 9.01
C CYS A 413 24.62 -20.24 9.33
N ASN A 414 24.03 -19.45 10.23
CA ASN A 414 22.59 -19.45 10.50
C ASN A 414 22.00 -18.14 9.99
N ILE A 415 21.10 -18.22 9.02
CA ILE A 415 20.46 -17.07 8.38
C ILE A 415 18.96 -17.19 8.64
N SER A 416 18.40 -16.19 9.32
CA SER A 416 16.97 -16.08 9.61
C SER A 416 16.46 -14.73 9.10
N ILE A 417 15.42 -14.75 8.27
CA ILE A 417 14.74 -13.55 7.81
C ILE A 417 13.24 -13.74 8.06
N LYS A 418 12.67 -12.95 8.97
CA LYS A 418 11.27 -12.98 9.40
C LYS A 418 10.59 -11.63 9.19
N GLY A 419 9.28 -11.64 9.02
CA GLY A 419 8.46 -10.48 8.63
C GLY A 419 8.41 -10.32 7.11
N PHE A 420 8.15 -9.11 6.62
CA PHE A 420 7.96 -8.84 5.19
C PHE A 420 8.82 -7.68 4.66
N GLY A 421 9.13 -7.73 3.36
CA GLY A 421 9.84 -6.65 2.67
C GLY A 421 11.33 -6.55 3.00
N ASN A 422 11.87 -7.50 3.78
CA ASN A 422 13.27 -7.44 4.20
C ASN A 422 14.22 -7.87 3.08
N LYS A 423 15.46 -7.38 3.13
CA LYS A 423 16.50 -7.65 2.13
C LYS A 423 17.80 -8.02 2.82
N LEU A 424 18.34 -9.21 2.51
CA LEU A 424 19.73 -9.57 2.79
C LEU A 424 20.49 -9.60 1.47
N LEU A 425 21.41 -8.64 1.29
CA LEU A 425 22.23 -8.48 0.10
C LEU A 425 23.69 -8.78 0.46
N ILE A 426 24.30 -9.71 -0.25
CA ILE A 426 25.72 -10.07 -0.10
C ILE A 426 26.36 -9.99 -1.49
N ASP A 427 27.25 -9.01 -1.66
CA ASP A 427 27.91 -8.73 -2.93
C ASP A 427 29.10 -9.66 -3.17
N ASP A 428 29.84 -9.44 -4.26
CA ASP A 428 30.92 -10.30 -4.74
C ASP A 428 32.09 -10.44 -3.76
N ASN A 429 32.73 -11.61 -3.78
CA ASN A 429 33.92 -11.94 -2.99
C ASN A 429 33.77 -11.85 -1.46
N VAL A 430 32.54 -11.81 -0.95
CA VAL A 430 32.31 -11.81 0.50
C VAL A 430 32.53 -13.20 1.09
N ASN A 431 33.24 -13.28 2.21
CA ASN A 431 33.52 -14.53 2.90
C ASN A 431 32.95 -14.51 4.33
N ILE A 432 31.98 -15.38 4.62
CA ILE A 432 31.35 -15.49 5.96
C ILE A 432 31.42 -16.93 6.43
N ARG A 433 31.87 -17.13 7.68
CA ARG A 433 31.96 -18.48 8.26
C ARG A 433 31.44 -18.53 9.69
N ARG A 434 30.61 -19.53 10.02
CA ARG A 434 30.15 -19.85 11.39
C ARG A 434 29.54 -18.65 12.11
N SER A 435 28.72 -17.89 11.41
CA SER A 435 28.13 -16.65 11.92
C SER A 435 26.62 -16.64 11.76
N HIS A 436 25.97 -15.76 12.50
CA HIS A 436 24.53 -15.61 12.55
C HIS A 436 24.11 -14.28 11.93
N ILE A 437 23.19 -14.33 10.98
CA ILE A 437 22.60 -13.15 10.35
C ILE A 437 21.09 -13.23 10.55
N GLU A 438 20.55 -12.22 11.21
CA GLU A 438 19.13 -12.16 11.55
C GLU A 438 18.49 -10.89 11.04
N ILE A 439 17.37 -11.03 10.34
CA ILE A 439 16.42 -9.95 10.16
C ILE A 439 15.10 -10.38 10.81
N ASP A 440 14.64 -9.61 11.79
CA ASP A 440 13.37 -9.85 12.51
C ASP A 440 12.57 -8.55 12.58
N GLY A 441 11.83 -8.27 11.51
CA GLY A 441 11.25 -6.95 11.26
C GLY A 441 10.57 -6.81 9.91
N ASN A 442 10.21 -5.59 9.52
CA ASN A 442 9.58 -5.29 8.23
C ASN A 442 10.35 -4.20 7.48
N ASN A 443 10.56 -4.39 6.19
CA ASN A 443 11.29 -3.47 5.31
C ASN A 443 12.72 -3.15 5.78
N CYS A 444 13.39 -4.09 6.44
CA CYS A 444 14.77 -3.92 6.89
C CYS A 444 15.78 -4.38 5.83
N LEU A 445 17.00 -3.83 5.88
CA LEU A 445 18.11 -4.20 4.99
C LEU A 445 19.33 -4.63 5.80
N ILE A 446 19.92 -5.77 5.46
CA ILE A 446 21.33 -6.06 5.74
C ILE A 446 22.06 -6.12 4.40
N HIS A 447 23.00 -5.21 4.16
CA HIS A 447 23.82 -5.19 2.94
C HIS A 447 25.28 -5.31 3.31
N ILE A 448 25.92 -6.39 2.88
CA ILE A 448 27.35 -6.63 3.01
C ILE A 448 27.98 -6.46 1.63
N LYS A 449 28.68 -5.34 1.43
CA LYS A 449 29.33 -5.02 0.17
C LYS A 449 30.60 -5.84 -0.04
N GLY A 450 31.11 -5.80 -1.28
CA GLY A 450 32.09 -6.73 -1.80
C GLY A 450 33.44 -6.75 -1.09
N ASN A 451 34.21 -7.80 -1.35
CA ASN A 451 35.58 -8.00 -0.85
C ASN A 451 35.71 -8.04 0.70
N SER A 452 34.62 -8.23 1.43
CA SER A 452 34.63 -8.25 2.90
C SER A 452 34.78 -9.66 3.48
N THR A 453 35.50 -9.77 4.61
CA THR A 453 35.64 -11.01 5.39
C THR A 453 34.97 -10.86 6.75
N ILE A 454 34.07 -11.80 7.08
CA ILE A 454 33.43 -11.90 8.39
C ILE A 454 33.84 -13.21 9.06
N GLY A 455 34.59 -13.06 10.16
CA GLY A 455 35.11 -14.15 10.98
C GLY A 455 34.03 -14.93 11.72
N GLN A 456 34.47 -15.83 12.59
CA GLN A 456 33.62 -16.81 13.26
C GLN A 456 32.83 -16.21 14.42
N ASN A 457 31.66 -16.78 14.70
CA ASN A 457 30.81 -16.41 15.83
C ASN A 457 30.38 -14.94 15.81
N CYS A 458 30.28 -14.34 14.62
CA CYS A 458 29.72 -12.99 14.50
C CYS A 458 28.20 -13.05 14.50
N TYR A 459 27.56 -12.00 15.03
CA TYR A 459 26.11 -11.84 15.07
C TYR A 459 25.74 -10.48 14.46
N LEU A 460 25.03 -10.50 13.33
CA LEU A 460 24.56 -9.31 12.63
C LEU A 460 23.03 -9.29 12.68
N SER A 461 22.43 -8.22 13.23
CA SER A 461 20.97 -8.13 13.34
C SER A 461 20.35 -6.81 12.89
N ALA A 462 19.28 -6.93 12.11
CA ALA A 462 18.36 -5.85 11.77
C ALA A 462 16.96 -6.19 12.32
N ARG A 463 16.40 -5.35 13.20
CA ARG A 463 15.07 -5.61 13.79
C ARG A 463 14.15 -4.41 13.68
N GLU A 464 12.84 -4.63 13.88
CA GLU A 464 11.77 -3.61 13.82
C GLU A 464 11.42 -3.15 12.39
N LYS A 465 11.07 -1.89 12.16
CA LYS A 465 10.56 -1.42 10.85
C LYS A 465 11.53 -0.41 10.22
N ASN A 466 11.85 -0.57 8.93
CA ASN A 466 12.67 0.35 8.14
C ASN A 466 14.10 0.55 8.69
N ILE A 467 14.73 -0.52 9.20
CA ILE A 467 16.07 -0.47 9.80
C ILE A 467 17.10 -1.09 8.87
N ASN A 468 18.24 -0.41 8.71
CA ASN A 468 19.31 -0.83 7.82
C ASN A 468 20.60 -1.09 8.59
N LEU A 469 21.29 -2.18 8.24
CA LEU A 469 22.68 -2.43 8.57
C LEU A 469 23.46 -2.53 7.26
N VAL A 470 24.35 -1.56 7.03
CA VAL A 470 25.19 -1.53 5.83
C VAL A 470 26.66 -1.70 6.23
N VAL A 471 27.34 -2.65 5.58
CA VAL A 471 28.77 -2.87 5.67
C VAL A 471 29.40 -2.45 4.34
N GLY A 472 30.36 -1.52 4.38
CA GLY A 472 31.11 -1.05 3.23
C GLY A 472 31.95 -2.13 2.55
N GLU A 473 32.65 -1.74 1.49
CA GLU A 473 33.55 -2.65 0.78
C GLU A 473 34.83 -2.88 1.58
N ASP A 474 35.52 -3.99 1.31
CA ASP A 474 36.86 -4.28 1.88
C ASP A 474 36.92 -4.27 3.42
N CYS A 475 35.85 -4.72 4.09
CA CYS A 475 35.84 -4.78 5.55
C CYS A 475 36.40 -6.11 6.07
N MET A 476 37.07 -6.06 7.22
CA MET A 476 37.52 -7.24 7.96
C MET A 476 36.90 -7.28 9.34
N PHE A 477 36.04 -8.25 9.60
CA PHE A 477 35.54 -8.53 10.95
C PHE A 477 36.27 -9.76 11.48
N SER A 478 36.88 -9.62 12.64
CA SER A 478 37.50 -10.73 13.37
C SER A 478 36.44 -11.68 13.93
N ARG A 479 36.74 -12.40 15.02
CA ARG A 479 35.79 -13.31 15.67
C ARG A 479 34.89 -12.55 16.64
N ASN A 480 33.77 -13.17 16.99
CA ASN A 480 32.89 -12.74 18.08
C ASN A 480 32.31 -11.32 17.95
N VAL A 481 32.29 -10.75 16.74
CA VAL A 481 31.76 -9.40 16.51
C VAL A 481 30.23 -9.41 16.58
N LYS A 482 29.65 -8.49 17.36
CA LYS A 482 28.20 -8.34 17.53
C LYS A 482 27.76 -6.98 17.00
N ILE A 483 26.80 -6.97 16.08
CA ILE A 483 26.25 -5.75 15.48
C ILE A 483 24.74 -5.77 15.66
N MET A 484 24.23 -4.87 16.50
CA MET A 484 22.85 -4.92 16.99
C MET A 484 22.14 -3.59 16.77
N THR A 485 21.19 -3.56 15.83
CA THR A 485 20.37 -2.36 15.54
C THR A 485 19.22 -2.13 16.51
N SER A 486 18.97 -3.05 17.43
CA SER A 486 17.92 -2.98 18.45
C SER A 486 18.40 -3.64 19.75
N ASP A 487 17.76 -3.27 20.87
CA ASP A 487 17.99 -3.91 22.18
C ASP A 487 17.15 -5.20 22.34
N GLY A 488 16.35 -5.55 21.32
CA GLY A 488 15.57 -6.79 21.27
C GLY A 488 14.25 -6.77 22.05
N HIS A 489 14.13 -5.95 23.10
CA HIS A 489 12.92 -5.83 23.92
C HIS A 489 12.55 -4.36 24.19
N ASN A 490 11.27 -4.12 24.51
CA ASN A 490 10.80 -2.78 24.85
C ASN A 490 11.29 -2.36 26.24
N ILE A 491 11.92 -1.19 26.31
CA ILE A 491 12.19 -0.47 27.57
C ILE A 491 11.13 0.62 27.69
N ILE A 492 10.37 0.59 28.78
CA ILE A 492 9.21 1.46 29.01
C ILE A 492 9.54 2.44 30.14
N LYS A 493 9.27 3.73 29.92
CA LYS A 493 9.30 4.78 30.93
C LYS A 493 8.00 5.56 30.83
N GLU A 494 7.29 5.72 31.95
CA GLU A 494 6.02 6.49 32.00
C GLU A 494 5.00 6.02 30.95
N GLY A 495 4.84 4.71 30.80
CA GLY A 495 3.91 4.10 29.84
C GLY A 495 4.33 4.20 28.37
N LYS A 496 5.47 4.82 28.04
CA LYS A 496 5.97 4.97 26.67
C LYS A 496 7.24 4.17 26.45
N ARG A 497 7.35 3.52 25.29
CA ARG A 497 8.60 2.89 24.85
C ARG A 497 9.65 3.97 24.55
N ILE A 498 10.88 3.78 25.02
CA ILE A 498 11.98 4.75 24.83
C ILE A 498 13.14 4.27 23.97
N ASN A 499 13.16 3.00 23.58
CA ASN A 499 14.35 2.36 23.02
C ASN A 499 14.13 1.78 21.60
N PHE A 500 13.67 2.61 20.67
CA PHE A 500 13.49 2.20 19.28
C PHE A 500 14.81 1.81 18.60
N ALA A 501 14.73 0.91 17.62
CA ALA A 501 15.87 0.53 16.79
C ALA A 501 16.43 1.71 16.00
N LYS A 502 17.71 1.63 15.64
CA LYS A 502 18.39 2.60 14.77
C LYS A 502 19.36 1.88 13.85
N SER A 503 19.40 2.34 12.60
CA SER A 503 20.32 1.82 11.58
C SER A 503 21.78 1.96 11.99
N ILE A 504 22.62 1.06 11.49
CA ILE A 504 24.08 1.07 11.66
C ILE A 504 24.72 1.13 10.27
N ASN A 505 25.70 2.03 10.12
CA ASN A 505 26.48 2.14 8.88
C ASN A 505 27.95 1.92 9.19
N ILE A 506 28.58 0.97 8.53
CA ILE A 506 30.02 0.72 8.60
C ILE A 506 30.57 1.12 7.24
N GLY A 507 31.53 2.05 7.25
CA GLY A 507 32.24 2.53 6.08
C GLY A 507 33.04 1.43 5.39
N SER A 508 33.73 1.78 4.31
CA SER A 508 34.59 0.88 3.56
C SER A 508 35.98 0.81 4.20
N HIS A 509 36.68 -0.29 3.98
CA HIS A 509 38.00 -0.54 4.55
C HIS A 509 38.01 -0.43 6.08
N VAL A 510 37.06 -1.07 6.76
CA VAL A 510 36.97 -1.06 8.23
C VAL A 510 37.44 -2.39 8.83
N TRP A 511 38.28 -2.33 9.85
CA TRP A 511 38.67 -3.48 10.65
C TRP A 511 37.99 -3.49 12.02
N LEU A 512 37.15 -4.49 12.27
CA LEU A 512 36.60 -4.78 13.61
C LEU A 512 37.41 -5.92 14.24
N ALA A 513 38.14 -5.63 15.31
CA ALA A 513 38.93 -6.62 16.04
C ALA A 513 38.04 -7.63 16.81
N ASP A 514 38.67 -8.57 17.50
CA ASP A 514 37.96 -9.66 18.19
C ASP A 514 37.03 -9.12 19.29
N ASN A 515 35.83 -9.70 19.37
CA ASN A 515 34.82 -9.40 20.40
C ASN A 515 34.38 -7.93 20.45
N VAL A 516 34.33 -7.25 19.30
CA VAL A 516 33.76 -5.90 19.16
C VAL A 516 32.22 -5.96 19.18
N THR A 517 31.59 -5.01 19.87
CA THR A 517 30.14 -4.81 19.86
C THR A 517 29.78 -3.42 19.32
N LEU A 518 28.94 -3.38 18.28
CA LEU A 518 28.36 -2.14 17.74
C LEU A 518 26.87 -2.06 18.11
N LEU A 519 26.48 -0.99 18.78
CA LEU A 519 25.08 -0.73 19.15
C LEU A 519 24.37 0.17 18.15
N LYS A 520 23.04 0.15 18.22
CA LYS A 520 22.12 0.86 17.33
C LYS A 520 22.46 2.34 17.16
N GLY A 521 22.42 2.84 15.93
CA GLY A 521 22.64 4.25 15.59
C GLY A 521 24.10 4.64 15.39
N VAL A 522 25.04 3.70 15.53
CA VAL A 522 26.47 3.94 15.29
C VAL A 522 26.76 4.01 13.78
N THR A 523 27.57 4.98 13.40
CA THR A 523 28.29 5.00 12.11
C THR A 523 29.78 4.88 12.36
N VAL A 524 30.45 3.92 11.72
CA VAL A 524 31.91 3.79 11.71
C VAL A 524 32.41 4.34 10.37
N GLY A 525 33.21 5.40 10.39
CA GLY A 525 33.75 5.98 9.16
C GLY A 525 34.69 5.04 8.41
N ASP A 526 34.95 5.36 7.14
CA ASP A 526 35.84 4.58 6.27
C ASP A 526 37.26 4.47 6.86
N ASN A 527 38.02 3.46 6.44
CA ASN A 527 39.43 3.31 6.81
C ASN A 527 39.68 3.31 8.34
N SER A 528 38.74 2.78 9.12
CA SER A 528 38.77 2.83 10.58
C SER A 528 39.02 1.46 11.21
N ILE A 529 39.54 1.48 12.45
CA ILE A 529 39.81 0.29 13.25
C ILE A 529 39.03 0.38 14.56
N VAL A 530 38.39 -0.72 14.94
CA VAL A 530 37.80 -0.88 16.27
C VAL A 530 38.59 -1.94 17.03
N GLY A 531 39.22 -1.53 18.13
CA GLY A 531 40.09 -2.36 18.96
C GLY A 531 39.37 -3.49 19.68
N ILE A 532 40.14 -4.48 20.13
CA ILE A 532 39.64 -5.69 20.79
C ILE A 532 38.74 -5.38 22.00
N ASN A 533 37.70 -6.18 22.24
CA ASN A 533 36.77 -6.05 23.37
C ASN A 533 36.08 -4.67 23.48
N SER A 534 35.95 -3.93 22.37
CA SER A 534 35.38 -2.59 22.39
C SER A 534 33.87 -2.57 22.15
N THR A 535 33.16 -1.68 22.83
CA THR A 535 31.71 -1.46 22.64
C THR A 535 31.45 -0.04 22.15
N LEU A 536 31.02 0.10 20.89
CA LEU A 536 30.68 1.39 20.32
C LEU A 536 29.23 1.72 20.63
N THR A 537 29.06 2.82 21.36
CA THR A 537 27.76 3.44 21.65
C THR A 537 27.56 4.77 20.92
N LYS A 538 28.61 5.27 20.26
CA LYS A 538 28.65 6.52 19.49
C LYS A 538 29.44 6.31 18.20
N SER A 539 29.11 7.08 17.17
CA SER A 539 29.79 7.05 15.86
C SER A 539 31.24 7.52 15.94
N SER A 540 32.07 7.04 15.02
CA SER A 540 33.47 7.43 14.86
C SER A 540 33.74 7.95 13.44
N PRO A 541 34.62 8.95 13.28
CA PRO A 541 34.99 9.48 11.96
C PRO A 541 35.87 8.50 11.20
N SER A 542 36.04 8.73 9.90
CA SER A 542 36.95 7.97 9.05
C SER A 542 38.41 8.09 9.51
N GLY A 543 39.22 7.08 9.22
CA GLY A 543 40.65 7.08 9.54
C GLY A 543 40.95 7.09 11.04
N SER A 544 40.11 6.45 11.88
CA SER A 544 40.29 6.46 13.34
C SER A 544 40.44 5.07 13.94
N ILE A 545 41.21 4.96 15.03
CA ILE A 545 41.15 3.82 15.95
C ILE A 545 40.23 4.20 17.11
N THR A 546 39.24 3.35 17.37
CA THR A 546 38.42 3.43 18.59
C THR A 546 38.64 2.21 19.47
N ALA A 547 38.76 2.41 20.78
CA ALA A 547 38.95 1.31 21.73
C ALA A 547 38.25 1.57 23.08
N GLY A 548 37.87 0.50 23.77
CA GLY A 548 37.31 0.52 25.13
C GLY A 548 35.81 0.24 25.22
N ASN A 549 35.28 0.25 26.44
CA ASN A 549 33.86 0.03 26.73
C ASN A 549 33.37 1.07 27.78
N PRO A 550 32.68 2.15 27.37
CA PRO A 550 32.36 2.51 25.99
C PRO A 550 33.60 2.94 25.20
N ALA A 551 33.62 2.63 23.91
CA ALA A 551 34.75 2.92 23.04
C ALA A 551 34.93 4.43 22.85
N ARG A 552 36.18 4.88 22.82
CA ARG A 552 36.58 6.25 22.52
C ARG A 552 37.63 6.25 21.41
N ILE A 553 37.72 7.35 20.69
CA ILE A 553 38.79 7.57 19.71
C ILE A 553 40.11 7.63 20.49
N VAL A 554 41.03 6.73 20.17
CA VAL A 554 42.37 6.68 20.76
C VAL A 554 43.44 7.18 19.80
N GLN A 555 43.16 7.15 18.49
CA GLN A 555 44.04 7.68 17.46
C GLN A 555 43.25 8.09 16.21
N LYS A 556 43.76 9.07 15.47
CA LYS A 556 43.23 9.54 14.18
C LYS A 556 44.32 9.49 13.10
N ASP A 557 43.91 9.69 11.86
CA ASP A 557 44.77 9.75 10.68
C ASP A 557 45.56 8.46 10.46
N VAL A 558 44.87 7.33 10.62
CA VAL A 558 45.44 5.98 10.48
C VAL A 558 44.83 5.21 9.33
N THR A 559 45.52 4.15 8.92
CA THR A 559 45.03 3.13 8.00
C THR A 559 45.47 1.75 8.49
N TRP A 560 44.97 0.70 7.84
CA TRP A 560 45.39 -0.67 8.08
C TRP A 560 45.54 -1.39 6.74
N GLN A 561 46.34 -2.45 6.71
CA GLN A 561 46.56 -3.29 5.54
C GLN A 561 46.29 -4.76 5.89
N HIS A 562 45.90 -5.55 4.89
CA HIS A 562 45.64 -6.99 5.06
C HIS A 562 46.92 -7.81 5.23
N GLU A 563 48.02 -7.32 4.64
CA GLU A 563 49.31 -8.00 4.64
C GLU A 563 50.02 -7.80 5.98
N ILE A 564 50.54 -8.90 6.51
CA ILE A 564 51.42 -8.87 7.67
C ILE A 564 52.83 -8.87 7.11
N ASP A 565 53.56 -7.77 7.30
CA ASP A 565 54.99 -7.70 7.00
C ASP A 565 55.73 -8.56 8.04
N TYR A 566 56.58 -9.47 7.57
CA TYR A 566 57.39 -10.36 8.39
C TYR A 566 58.86 -9.94 8.40
#